data_AF-A0A6L3X3S4-F1
#
_entry.id   AF-A0A6L3X3S4-F1
#
_cell.length_a   1.000
_cell.length_b   1.000
_cell.length_c   1.000
_cell.angle_alpha   90.00
_cell.angle_beta   90.00
_cell.angle_gamma   90.00
#
_symmetry.space_group_name_H-M   'P 1'
#
loop_
_entity.id
_entity.type
_entity.pdbx_description
1 polymer ?
#
loop_
_entity_poly.entity_id
_entity_poly.type
_entity_poly.pdbx_seq_one_letter_code
_entity_poly.pdbx_strand_id
1 'polypeptide(L)'
;MSESKRLFFAIELPTTLQRQIVRWRASHFPAEAGRPVVAANMHLTLAFLGEVSAEKQRALSAMDGRISQPGFTLHLDDAGQWLRSRVVWLG
;
A
#
# COMPACT_ATOMS: atom_id res chain seq x y z
N MET A 1 24.40 14.21 10.77
CA MET A 1 23.45 13.14 11.16
C MET A 1 23.19 12.31 9.92
N SER A 2 23.37 10.98 9.97
CA SER A 2 23.00 10.13 8.83
C SER A 2 21.52 10.29 8.54
N GLU A 3 21.15 10.64 7.32
CA GLU A 3 19.76 10.77 6.89
C GLU A 3 19.04 9.42 7.07
N SER A 4 17.90 9.42 7.77
CA SER A 4 17.01 8.26 7.90
C SER A 4 15.82 8.42 6.95
N LYS A 5 15.30 7.29 6.46
CA LYS A 5 14.11 7.26 5.61
C LYS A 5 13.04 6.40 6.26
N ARG A 6 11.79 6.84 6.17
CA ARG A 6 10.62 6.04 6.52
C ARG A 6 10.31 5.05 5.41
N LEU A 7 10.55 3.75 5.65
CA LEU A 7 10.47 2.70 4.63
C LEU A 7 9.38 1.66 4.93
N PHE A 8 8.88 1.04 3.86
CA PHE A 8 7.98 -0.10 3.90
C PHE A 8 8.08 -0.90 2.58
N PHE A 9 7.66 -2.16 2.62
CA PHE A 9 7.47 -3.00 1.43
C PHE A 9 5.99 -3.06 1.09
N ALA A 10 5.66 -3.07 -0.20
CA ALA A 10 4.28 -3.13 -0.65
C ALA A 10 4.13 -3.83 -2.01
N ILE A 11 2.91 -4.30 -2.28
CA ILE A 11 2.46 -4.68 -3.62
C ILE A 11 1.80 -3.47 -4.25
N GLU A 12 2.29 -3.08 -5.43
CA GLU A 12 1.68 -2.04 -6.25
C GLU A 12 0.44 -2.57 -6.99
N LEU A 13 -0.54 -1.70 -7.18
CA LEU A 13 -1.72 -2.02 -7.99
C LEU A 13 -1.49 -1.61 -9.45
N PRO A 14 -1.87 -2.44 -10.44
CA PRO A 14 -1.83 -2.03 -11.85
C PRO A 14 -2.63 -0.75 -12.09
N THR A 15 -2.17 0.14 -12.97
CA THR A 15 -2.83 1.44 -13.22
C THR A 15 -4.29 1.30 -13.65
N THR A 16 -4.63 0.22 -14.37
CA THR A 16 -6.02 -0.08 -14.75
C THR A 16 -6.90 -0.33 -13.53
N LEU A 17 -6.41 -1.10 -12.56
CA LEU A 17 -7.12 -1.37 -11.31
C LEU A 17 -7.23 -0.10 -10.44
N GLN A 18 -6.17 0.70 -10.35
CA GLN A 18 -6.22 1.99 -9.66
C GLN A 18 -7.34 2.89 -10.21
N ARG A 19 -7.48 2.99 -11.55
CA ARG A 19 -8.56 3.76 -12.18
C ARG A 19 -9.95 3.20 -11.87
N GLN A 20 -10.09 1.89 -11.86
CA GLN A 20 -11.37 1.22 -11.50
C GLN A 20 -11.75 1.53 -10.05
N ILE A 21 -10.81 1.42 -9.12
CA ILE A 21 -11.01 1.73 -7.69
C ILE A 21 -11.38 3.20 -7.50
N VAL A 22 -10.71 4.13 -8.19
CA VAL A 22 -11.05 5.57 -8.11
C VAL A 22 -12.47 5.84 -8.57
N ARG A 23 -12.90 5.24 -9.69
CA ARG A 23 -14.26 5.38 -10.20
C ARG A 23 -15.29 4.79 -9.25
N TRP A 24 -15.06 3.57 -8.79
CA TRP A 24 -15.93 2.89 -7.83
C TRP A 24 -16.03 3.69 -6.53
N ARG A 25 -14.92 4.19 -5.99
CA ARG A 25 -14.92 5.02 -4.79
C ARG A 25 -15.76 6.29 -4.98
N ALA A 26 -15.60 6.98 -6.11
CA ALA A 26 -16.32 8.21 -6.40
C ALA A 26 -17.84 7.99 -6.55
N SER A 27 -18.27 6.79 -6.97
CA SER A 27 -19.71 6.48 -7.10
C SER A 27 -20.35 5.97 -5.81
N HIS A 28 -19.57 5.47 -4.83
CA HIS A 28 -20.11 4.86 -3.61
C HIS A 28 -19.90 5.71 -2.35
N PHE A 29 -18.91 6.61 -2.35
CA PHE A 29 -18.60 7.44 -1.19
C PHE A 29 -18.76 8.92 -1.53
N PRO A 30 -19.58 9.67 -0.76
CA PRO A 30 -19.66 11.11 -0.90
C PRO A 30 -18.36 11.78 -0.43
N ALA A 31 -18.16 13.05 -0.79
CA ALA A 31 -16.91 13.78 -0.50
C ALA A 31 -16.63 13.90 1.01
N GLU A 32 -17.67 13.87 1.83
CA GLU A 32 -17.64 13.99 3.28
C GLU A 32 -17.27 12.67 3.97
N ALA A 33 -17.27 11.54 3.26
CA ALA A 33 -16.97 10.23 3.83
C ALA A 33 -15.52 10.08 4.32
N GLY A 34 -14.60 10.92 3.84
CA GLY A 34 -13.23 10.96 4.30
C GLY A 34 -12.26 11.54 3.27
N ARG A 35 -10.96 11.44 3.57
CA ARG A 35 -9.91 11.92 2.65
C ARG A 35 -9.48 10.79 1.70
N PRO A 36 -9.71 10.91 0.39
CA PRO A 36 -9.33 9.87 -0.56
C PRO A 36 -7.81 9.76 -0.69
N VAL A 37 -7.30 8.52 -0.66
CA VAL A 37 -5.92 8.21 -1.08
C VAL A 37 -5.79 8.50 -2.59
N VAL A 38 -4.74 9.20 -3.00
CA VAL A 38 -4.46 9.44 -4.43
C VAL A 38 -4.13 8.12 -5.12
N ALA A 39 -4.50 7.99 -6.39
CA ALA A 39 -4.36 6.73 -7.14
C ALA A 39 -2.92 6.16 -7.09
N ALA A 40 -1.92 7.02 -7.28
CA ALA A 40 -0.50 6.65 -7.26
C ALA A 40 0.00 6.16 -5.89
N ASN A 41 -0.75 6.43 -4.80
CA ASN A 41 -0.40 5.97 -3.46
C ASN A 41 -1.21 4.73 -3.05
N MET A 42 -2.03 4.13 -3.93
CA MET A 42 -2.76 2.90 -3.62
C MET A 42 -1.82 1.69 -3.69
N HIS A 43 -1.66 1.01 -2.56
CA HIS A 43 -0.78 -0.15 -2.42
C HIS A 43 -1.27 -1.05 -1.29
N LEU A 44 -0.81 -2.31 -1.29
CA LEU A 44 -0.98 -3.23 -0.17
C LEU A 44 0.35 -3.34 0.57
N THR A 45 0.44 -2.75 1.76
CA THR A 45 1.64 -2.80 2.59
C THR A 45 1.88 -4.22 3.11
N LEU A 46 3.06 -4.77 2.82
CA LEU A 46 3.51 -6.07 3.32
C LEU A 46 4.17 -5.93 4.69
N ALA A 47 5.08 -4.95 4.83
CA ALA A 47 5.81 -4.72 6.07
C ALA A 47 6.20 -3.24 6.21
N PHE A 48 5.81 -2.61 7.32
CA PHE A 48 6.20 -1.24 7.65
C PHE A 48 7.45 -1.26 8.54
N LEU A 49 8.54 -0.63 8.09
CA LEU A 49 9.86 -0.71 8.76
C LEU A 49 10.16 0.49 9.66
N GLY A 50 9.37 1.55 9.59
CA GLY A 50 9.62 2.79 10.31
C GLY A 50 10.83 3.54 9.75
N GLU A 51 11.54 4.25 10.63
CA GLU A 51 12.77 4.98 10.29
C GLU A 51 13.94 4.01 10.12
N VAL A 52 14.57 4.05 8.95
CA VAL A 52 15.65 3.15 8.55
C VAL A 52 16.86 3.98 8.13
N SER A 53 18.04 3.67 8.68
CA SER A 53 19.30 4.29 8.26
C SER A 53 19.68 3.85 6.84
N ALA A 54 20.47 4.67 6.14
CA ALA A 54 20.96 4.32 4.81
C ALA A 54 21.70 2.96 4.76
N GLU A 55 22.45 2.63 5.82
CA GLU A 55 23.13 1.34 5.94
C GLU A 55 22.14 0.17 6.04
N LYS A 56 21.13 0.28 6.91
CA LYS A 56 20.10 -0.74 7.08
C LYS A 56 19.24 -0.86 5.82
N GLN A 57 18.96 0.23 5.13
CA GLN A 57 18.27 0.21 3.83
C GLN A 57 19.07 -0.59 2.79
N ARG A 58 20.38 -0.37 2.67
CA ARG A 58 21.23 -1.14 1.74
C ARG A 58 21.24 -2.62 2.09
N ALA A 59 21.34 -2.96 3.37
CA ALA A 59 21.29 -4.35 3.82
C ALA A 59 19.95 -5.04 3.48
N LEU A 60 18.83 -4.35 3.72
CA LEU A 60 17.49 -4.84 3.37
C LEU A 60 17.33 -5.05 1.86
N SER A 61 17.77 -4.08 1.06
CA SER A 61 17.67 -4.14 -0.41
C SER A 61 18.53 -5.28 -0.99
N ALA A 62 19.65 -5.62 -0.35
CA ALA A 62 20.49 -6.74 -0.76
C ALA A 62 19.87 -8.12 -0.43
N MET A 63 18.88 -8.19 0.46
CA MET A 63 18.18 -9.43 0.80
C MET A 63 16.99 -9.74 -0.12
N ASP A 64 16.50 -8.77 -0.91
CA ASP A 64 15.33 -8.95 -1.79
C ASP A 64 15.53 -10.09 -2.81
N GLY A 65 16.78 -10.43 -3.16
CA GLY A 65 17.09 -11.57 -4.03
C GLY A 65 17.00 -12.95 -3.36
N ARG A 66 16.76 -13.04 -2.04
CA ARG A 66 16.64 -14.31 -1.31
C ARG A 66 15.20 -14.81 -1.22
N ILE A 67 14.22 -13.93 -1.43
CA ILE A 67 12.82 -14.32 -1.41
C ILE A 67 12.47 -14.86 -2.80
N SER A 68 12.51 -16.19 -2.92
CA SER A 68 12.05 -16.89 -4.12
C SER A 68 10.73 -17.58 -3.79
N GLN A 69 9.65 -17.06 -4.34
CA GLN A 69 8.31 -17.62 -4.20
C GLN A 69 7.57 -17.50 -5.54
N PRO A 70 6.65 -18.43 -5.87
CA PRO A 70 5.77 -18.26 -7.00
C PRO A 70 4.96 -16.97 -6.88
N GLY A 71 4.66 -16.35 -8.03
CA GLY A 71 3.66 -15.30 -8.09
C GLY A 71 2.28 -15.85 -7.71
N PHE A 72 1.39 -14.96 -7.28
CA PHE A 72 0.01 -15.29 -6.94
C PHE A 72 -0.94 -14.24 -7.51
N THR A 73 -2.22 -14.60 -7.58
CA THR A 73 -3.28 -13.67 -7.98
C THR A 73 -3.95 -13.11 -6.72
N LEU A 74 -4.06 -11.79 -6.65
CA LEU A 74 -4.81 -11.11 -5.60
C LEU A 74 -6.20 -10.76 -6.14
N HIS A 75 -7.24 -11.27 -5.50
CA HIS A 75 -8.61 -10.87 -5.73
C HIS A 75 -8.97 -9.85 -4.64
N LEU A 76 -9.41 -8.65 -5.04
CA LEU A 76 -9.94 -7.65 -4.13
C LEU A 76 -11.47 -7.72 -4.22
N ASP A 77 -12.05 -8.65 -3.47
CA ASP A 77 -13.48 -8.98 -3.50
C ASP A 77 -14.23 -8.55 -2.23
N ASP A 78 -13.52 -8.01 -1.24
CA ASP A 78 -14.12 -7.46 -0.02
C ASP A 78 -13.80 -5.96 0.15
N ALA A 79 -14.70 -5.28 0.87
CA ALA A 79 -14.57 -3.89 1.24
C ALA A 79 -15.15 -3.67 2.64
N GLY A 80 -14.39 -2.98 3.49
CA GLY A 80 -14.80 -2.77 4.87
C GLY A 80 -14.35 -1.44 5.46
N GLN A 81 -14.77 -1.20 6.69
CA GLN A 81 -14.38 -0.03 7.46
C GLN A 81 -13.83 -0.44 8.81
N TRP A 82 -12.66 0.10 9.17
CA TRP A 82 -12.16 0.04 10.53
C TRP A 82 -12.41 1.38 11.22
N LEU A 83 -13.40 1.40 12.12
CA LEU A 83 -13.82 2.63 12.80
C LEU A 83 -12.72 3.21 13.70
N ARG A 84 -11.92 2.36 14.35
CA ARG A 84 -10.85 2.80 15.26
C ARG A 84 -9.74 3.56 14.54
N SER A 85 -9.28 3.03 13.41
CA SER A 85 -8.24 3.67 12.56
C SER A 85 -8.83 4.67 11.58
N ARG A 86 -10.16 4.72 11.45
CA ARG A 86 -10.92 5.63 10.57
C ARG A 86 -10.54 5.47 9.10
N VAL A 87 -10.44 4.22 8.65
CA VAL A 87 -10.11 3.88 7.26
C VAL A 87 -11.19 3.00 6.64
N VAL A 88 -11.44 3.22 5.35
CA VAL A 88 -12.14 2.30 4.46
C VAL A 88 -11.08 1.58 3.64
N TRP A 89 -11.20 0.25 3.51
CA TRP A 89 -10.21 -0.60 2.87
C TRP A 89 -10.84 -1.53 1.81
N LEU A 90 -9.99 -2.05 0.94
CA LEU A 90 -10.28 -3.12 -0.03
C LEU A 90 -9.34 -4.28 0.25
N GLY A 91 -9.82 -5.52 0.17
CA GLY A 91 -9.05 -6.71 0.52
C GLY A 91 -9.71 -8.00 0.10
#